data_AF-A0A950DKS4-F1
#
_entry.id   AF-A0A950DKS4-F1
#
_cell.length_a   1.000
_cell.length_b   1.000
_cell.length_c   1.000
_cell.angle_alpha   90.00
_cell.angle_beta   90.00
_cell.angle_gamma   90.00
#
_symmetry.space_group_name_H-M   'P 1'
#
loop_
_entity.id
_entity.type
_entity.pdbx_description
1 polymer ?
#
loop_
_entity_poly.entity_id
_entity_poly.type
_entity_poly.pdbx_seq_one_letter_code
_entity_poly.pdbx_strand_id
1 'polypeptide(L)'
;MSATSMVLYVKTGCPWCNMAENYLDRDGYKYQLVDVRRDPGSLEVLKRVSGQTYVPTLVAGDLVLSDFGLDELEEFLNEHNIEP
;
A
#
# COMPACT_ATOMS: atom_id res chain seq x y z
N MET A 1 -18.09 -12.64 1.78
CA MET A 1 -17.69 -11.29 2.21
C MET A 1 -16.22 -11.36 2.60
N SER A 2 -15.32 -11.34 1.63
CA SER A 2 -13.88 -11.23 1.91
C SER A 2 -13.49 -9.78 1.69
N ALA A 3 -13.55 -8.98 2.76
CA ALA A 3 -12.92 -7.67 2.74
C ALA A 3 -11.41 -7.91 2.94
N THR A 4 -10.66 -7.97 1.84
CA THR A 4 -9.20 -8.04 1.90
C THR A 4 -8.70 -6.76 2.57
N SER A 5 -8.05 -6.91 3.73
CA SER A 5 -7.53 -5.77 4.48
C SER A 5 -6.28 -5.24 3.78
N MET A 6 -6.38 -4.04 3.21
CA MET A 6 -5.27 -3.38 2.56
C MET A 6 -4.60 -2.38 3.50
N VAL A 7 -3.28 -2.34 3.51
CA VAL A 7 -2.45 -1.42 4.28
C VAL A 7 -1.44 -0.78 3.34
N LEU A 8 -1.55 0.54 3.16
CA LEU A 8 -0.61 1.33 2.37
C LEU A 8 0.40 2.00 3.30
N TYR A 9 1.64 1.54 3.22
CA TYR A 9 2.78 2.13 3.90
C TYR A 9 3.35 3.28 3.08
N VAL A 10 3.38 4.46 3.69
CA VAL A 10 3.83 5.70 3.09
C VAL A 10 4.89 6.39 3.95
N LYS A 11 5.57 7.38 3.38
CA LYS A 11 6.41 8.32 4.14
C LYS A 11 6.06 9.75 3.77
N THR A 12 5.99 10.62 4.77
CA THR A 12 5.88 12.06 4.54
C THR A 12 6.96 12.56 3.57
N GLY A 13 6.55 13.21 2.48
CA GLY A 13 7.43 13.81 1.47
C GLY A 13 7.72 12.93 0.24
N CYS A 14 6.98 11.84 0.03
CA CYS A 14 7.10 11.01 -1.17
C CYS A 14 5.97 11.30 -2.17
N PRO A 15 6.29 11.75 -3.40
CA PRO A 15 5.26 12.06 -4.40
C PRO A 15 4.49 10.81 -4.87
N TRP A 16 5.16 9.66 -4.94
CA TRP A 16 4.56 8.38 -5.34
C TRP A 16 3.49 7.90 -4.36
N CYS A 17 3.71 8.09 -3.05
CA CYS A 17 2.73 7.74 -2.03
C CYS A 17 1.41 8.52 -2.21
N ASN A 18 1.50 9.82 -2.46
CA ASN A 18 0.32 10.66 -2.69
C ASN A 18 -0.47 10.23 -3.93
N MET A 19 0.24 9.78 -4.98
CA MET A 19 -0.42 9.29 -6.19
C MET A 19 -1.19 8.00 -5.91
N ALA A 20 -0.57 7.04 -5.22
CA ALA A 20 -1.23 5.78 -4.84
C ALA A 20 -2.46 6.01 -3.94
N GLU A 21 -2.33 6.89 -2.92
CA GLU A 21 -3.43 7.27 -2.04
C GLU A 21 -4.60 7.87 -2.83
N ASN A 22 -4.32 8.85 -3.69
CA ASN A 22 -5.34 9.51 -4.51
C ASN A 22 -6.01 8.53 -5.49
N TYR A 23 -5.27 7.56 -6.04
CA TYR A 23 -5.85 6.53 -6.91
C TYR A 23 -6.82 5.64 -6.13
N LEU A 24 -6.39 5.12 -4.98
CA LEU A 24 -7.22 4.26 -4.14
C LEU A 24 -8.48 4.99 -3.64
N ASP A 25 -8.33 6.25 -3.20
CA ASP A 25 -9.47 7.10 -2.79
C ASP A 25 -10.42 7.39 -3.95
N ARG A 26 -9.90 7.66 -5.15
CA ARG A 26 -10.72 7.95 -6.33
C ARG A 26 -11.59 6.76 -6.72
N ASP A 27 -11.04 5.55 -6.67
CA ASP A 27 -11.77 4.32 -6.96
C ASP A 27 -12.66 3.85 -5.79
N GLY A 28 -12.47 4.42 -4.60
CA GLY A 28 -13.25 4.09 -3.41
C GLY A 28 -12.76 2.87 -2.63
N TYR A 29 -11.50 2.47 -2.85
CA TYR A 29 -10.89 1.35 -2.14
C TYR A 29 -10.74 1.62 -0.65
N LYS A 30 -11.00 0.60 0.17
CA LYS A 30 -10.74 0.66 1.62
C LYS A 30 -9.34 0.15 1.95
N TYR A 31 -8.48 1.06 2.36
CA TYR A 31 -7.12 0.76 2.80
C TYR A 31 -6.77 1.53 4.08
N GLN A 32 -5.78 1.04 4.80
CA GLN A 32 -5.22 1.67 5.98
C GLN A 32 -3.92 2.38 5.60
N LEU A 33 -3.91 3.71 5.71
CA LEU A 33 -2.70 4.49 5.49
C LEU A 33 -1.82 4.46 6.74
N VAL A 34 -0.55 4.06 6.58
CA VAL A 34 0.42 3.95 7.67
C VAL A 34 1.69 4.73 7.32
N ASP A 35 1.98 5.80 8.05
CA ASP A 35 3.24 6.54 7.87
C ASP A 35 4.37 5.92 8.71
N VAL A 36 5.31 5.27 8.03
CA VAL A 36 6.46 4.60 8.67
C VAL A 36 7.45 5.57 9.32
N ARG A 37 7.39 6.87 9.02
CA ARG A 37 8.18 7.89 9.72
C ARG A 37 7.55 8.31 11.04
N ARG A 38 6.22 8.23 11.16
CA ARG A 38 5.50 8.62 12.37
C ARG A 38 5.43 7.49 13.38
N ASP A 39 5.36 6.25 12.90
CA ASP A 39 5.27 5.06 13.74
C ASP A 39 6.51 4.17 13.56
N PRO A 40 7.40 4.08 14.57
CA PRO A 40 8.62 3.27 14.46
C PRO A 40 8.33 1.76 14.37
N GLY A 41 7.21 1.28 14.92
CA GLY A 41 6.80 -0.12 14.81
C GLY A 41 6.41 -0.50 13.38
N SER A 42 5.82 0.44 12.63
CA SER A 42 5.39 0.24 11.25
C SER A 42 6.56 0.03 10.30
N LEU A 43 7.73 0.59 10.58
CA LEU A 43 8.95 0.32 9.81
C LEU A 43 9.43 -1.14 10.00
N GLU A 44 9.32 -1.69 11.21
CA GLU A 44 9.62 -3.10 11.47
C GLU A 44 8.64 -4.04 10.77
N VAL A 45 7.35 -3.68 10.78
CA VAL A 45 6.31 -4.44 10.05
C VAL A 45 6.59 -4.38 8.55
N LEU A 46 6.83 -3.19 7.99
CA LEU A 46 7.18 -2.99 6.59
C LEU A 46 8.36 -3.90 6.20
N LYS A 47 9.43 -3.87 6.99
CA LYS A 47 10.62 -4.69 6.74
C LYS A 47 10.33 -6.18 6.83
N ARG A 48 9.41 -6.61 7.70
CA ARG A 48 9.01 -8.01 7.85
C ARG A 48 8.16 -8.49 6.67
N VAL A 49 7.25 -7.66 6.17
CA VAL A 49 6.31 -8.03 5.09
C VAL A 49 6.94 -7.90 3.70
N SER A 50 7.67 -6.83 3.42
CA SER A 50 8.29 -6.60 2.11
C SER A 50 9.75 -7.05 2.03
N GLY A 51 10.38 -7.37 3.17
CA GLY A 51 11.82 -7.61 3.23
C GLY A 51 12.67 -6.34 3.10
N GLN A 52 12.04 -5.17 2.90
CA GLN A 52 12.70 -3.91 2.60
C GLN A 52 12.05 -2.73 3.34
N THR A 53 12.67 -1.55 3.26
CA THR A 53 12.17 -0.31 3.90
C THR A 53 11.75 0.74 2.87
N TYR A 54 11.51 0.32 1.63
CA TYR A 54 11.09 1.22 0.55
C TYR A 54 9.58 1.46 0.59
N VAL A 55 9.18 2.63 0.13
CA VAL A 55 7.78 3.06 0.03
C VAL A 55 7.61 3.80 -1.30
N PRO A 56 6.42 3.73 -1.94
CA PRO A 56 5.18 3.13 -1.44
C PRO A 56 5.22 1.60 -1.36
N THR A 57 4.62 1.03 -0.31
CA THR A 57 4.41 -0.42 -0.18
C THR A 57 2.98 -0.70 0.24
N LEU A 58 2.27 -1.52 -0.52
CA LEU A 58 0.90 -1.93 -0.28
C LEU A 58 0.90 -3.38 0.16
N VAL A 59 0.17 -3.67 1.23
CA VAL A 59 -0.03 -5.02 1.75
C VAL A 59 -1.51 -5.32 1.70
N ALA A 60 -1.92 -6.33 0.94
CA ALA A 60 -3.30 -6.74 0.78
C ALA A 60 -3.45 -8.20 1.26
N GLY A 61 -3.79 -8.38 2.54
CA GLY A 61 -3.80 -9.70 3.18
C GLY A 61 -2.41 -10.35 3.17
N ASP A 62 -2.25 -11.43 2.40
CA ASP A 62 -0.99 -12.16 2.23
C ASP A 62 -0.12 -11.63 1.07
N LEU A 63 -0.65 -10.67 0.30
CA LEU A 63 0.02 -10.11 -0.87
C LEU A 63 0.76 -8.82 -0.51
N VAL A 64 1.93 -8.61 -1.11
CA VAL A 64 2.76 -7.44 -0.86
C VAL A 64 3.26 -6.89 -2.19
N LEU A 65 2.94 -5.63 -2.45
CA LEU A 65 3.42 -4.86 -3.59
C LEU A 65 4.31 -3.73 -3.08
N SER A 66 5.60 -3.74 -3.43
CA SER A 66 6.57 -2.76 -2.93
C SER A 66 7.24 -2.03 -4.09
N ASP A 67 7.58 -0.75 -3.89
CA ASP A 67 8.28 0.10 -4.89
C ASP A 67 7.54 0.19 -6.23
N PHE A 68 6.22 0.39 -6.16
CA PHE A 68 5.33 0.35 -7.32
C PHE A 68 4.87 1.74 -7.80
N GLY A 69 4.57 1.85 -9.09
CA GLY A 69 3.90 2.98 -9.73
C GLY A 69 2.37 2.87 -9.77
N LEU A 70 1.69 3.90 -10.29
CA LEU A 70 0.23 3.88 -10.46
C LEU A 70 -0.25 2.74 -11.36
N ASP A 71 0.45 2.50 -12.47
CA ASP A 71 0.10 1.44 -13.41
C ASP A 71 0.23 0.05 -12.75
N GLU A 72 1.33 -0.19 -12.04
CA GLU A 72 1.55 -1.46 -11.31
C GLU A 72 0.55 -1.67 -10.18
N LEU A 73 0.11 -0.59 -9.52
CA LEU A 73 -0.95 -0.65 -8.52
C LEU A 73 -2.26 -1.13 -9.14
N GLU A 74 -2.65 -0.54 -10.26
CA GLU A 74 -3.87 -0.91 -10.99
C GLU A 74 -3.81 -2.36 -11.48
N GLU A 75 -2.69 -2.77 -12.06
CA GLU A 75 -2.48 -4.16 -12.50
C GLU A 75 -2.58 -5.13 -11.33
N PHE A 76 -1.94 -4.83 -10.20
CA PHE A 76 -1.98 -5.67 -9.00
C PHE A 76 -3.40 -5.83 -8.44
N LEU A 77 -4.16 -4.74 -8.34
CA LEU A 77 -5.56 -4.79 -7.85
C LEU A 77 -6.43 -5.64 -8.79
N ASN A 78 -6.28 -5.46 -10.11
CA ASN A 78 -7.01 -6.22 -11.10
C ASN A 78 -6.62 -7.70 -11.11
N GLU A 79 -5.32 -8.03 -11.05
CA GLU A 79 -4.83 -9.41 -11.04
C GLU A 79 -5.35 -10.17 -9.82
N HIS A 80 -5.37 -9.51 -8.66
CA HIS A 80 -5.83 -10.10 -7.41
C HIS A 80 -7.34 -9.97 -7.17
N ASN A 81 -8.10 -9.43 -8.14
CA ASN A 81 -9.55 -9.22 -8.04
C ASN A 81 -9.93 -8.49 -6.75
N ILE A 82 -9.14 -7.47 -6.40
CA ILE A 82 -9.42 -6.61 -5.26
C ILE A 82 -10.42 -5.56 -5.75
N GLU A 83 -11.61 -5.56 -5.18
CA GLU A 83 -12.68 -4.61 -5.48
C GLU A 83 -12.84 -3.59 -4.34
N PRO A 84 -13.30 -2.35 -4.63
CA PRO A 84 -13.53 -1.31 -3.63
C PRO A 84 -14.71 -1.58 -2.68
#